data_AF-A0AAD4E5G2-F1
#
_entry.id   AF-A0AAD4E5G2-F1
#
_cell.length_a   1.000
_cell.length_b   1.000
_cell.length_c   1.000
_cell.angle_alpha   90.00
_cell.angle_beta   90.00
_cell.angle_gamma   90.00
#
_symmetry.space_group_name_H-M   'P 1'
#
loop_
_entity.id
_entity.type
_entity.pdbx_description
1 polymer ?
#
loop_
_entity_poly.entity_id
_entity_poly.type
_entity_poly.pdbx_seq_one_letter_code
_entity_poly.pdbx_strand_id
1 'polypeptide(L)' 'LQGLTVVISPLIALMKDQVDALVDRGVKAANLDSTLGAERAAWVKQGVVSRRLKLLYVAPGR' A
#
# COMPACT_ATOMS: atom_id res chain seq x y z
N LEU A 1 15.29 -8.21 4.82
CA LEU A 1 14.17 -9.09 4.38
C LEU A 1 14.00 -8.94 2.87
N GLN A 2 13.94 -10.04 2.13
CA GLN A 2 13.63 -10.03 0.70
C GLN A 2 12.18 -10.46 0.52
N GLY A 3 11.31 -9.54 0.10
CA GLY A 3 9.88 -9.81 -0.07
C GLY A 3 9.04 -8.55 0.00
N LEU A 4 7.72 -8.72 -0.09
CA LEU A 4 6.74 -7.69 0.21
C LEU A 4 6.42 -7.76 1.71
N THR A 5 6.47 -6.62 2.40
CA THR A 5 5.91 -6.47 3.74
C THR A 5 4.46 -6.03 3.65
N VAL A 6 3.56 -6.76 4.30
CA VAL A 6 2.14 -6.40 4.39
C VAL A 6 1.84 -5.89 5.79
N VAL A 7 1.23 -4.71 5.88
CA VAL A 7 0.80 -4.11 7.15
C VAL A 7 -0.71 -4.01 7.14
N ILE A 8 -1.37 -4.67 8.09
CA ILE A 8 -2.83 -4.59 8.25
C ILE A 8 -3.14 -3.49 9.27
N SER A 9 -3.96 -2.51 8.90
CA SER A 9 -4.34 -1.41 9.78
C SER A 9 -5.81 -1.00 9.57
N PRO A 10 -6.60 -0.79 10.63
CA PRO A 10 -7.98 -0.32 10.50
C PRO A 10 -8.08 1.19 10.22
N LEU A 11 -6.99 1.95 10.34
CA LEU A 11 -7.00 3.41 10.29
C LEU A 11 -6.57 3.93 8.91
N ILE A 12 -7.52 4.09 8.00
CA ILE A 12 -7.26 4.49 6.60
C ILE A 12 -6.53 5.85 6.50
N ALA A 13 -6.88 6.84 7.32
CA ALA A 13 -6.21 8.14 7.31
C ALA A 13 -4.72 8.00 7.68
N LEU A 14 -4.43 7.29 8.78
CA LEU A 14 -3.06 7.02 9.21
C LEU A 14 -2.27 6.21 8.19
N MET A 15 -2.91 5.25 7.51
CA MET A 15 -2.25 4.48 6.43
C MET A 15 -1.76 5.39 5.31
N LYS A 16 -2.55 6.41 4.92
CA LYS A 16 -2.18 7.37 3.86
C LYS A 16 -0.97 8.20 4.29
N ASP A 17 -1.02 8.79 5.47
CA ASP A 17 0.09 9.58 6.02
C ASP A 17 1.40 8.77 6.08
N GLN A 18 1.31 7.50 6.47
CA GLN A 18 2.46 6.60 6.53
C GLN A 18 2.99 6.20 5.15
N VAL A 19 2.11 5.95 4.18
CA VAL A 19 2.52 5.66 2.79
C VAL A 19 3.21 6.88 2.19
N ASP A 20 2.65 8.08 2.36
CA ASP A 20 3.24 9.31 1.82
C ASP A 20 4.62 9.56 2.43
N ALA A 21 4.76 9.44 3.75
CA ALA A 21 6.05 9.57 4.43
C ALA A 21 7.08 8.52 3.98
N LEU A 22 6.66 7.31 3.61
CA LEU A 22 7.53 6.27 3.07
C LEU A 22 7.95 6.58 1.63
N VAL A 23 7.02 7.02 0.80
CA VAL A 23 7.28 7.39 -0.60
C VAL A 23 8.24 8.57 -0.67
N ASP A 24 8.09 9.59 0.17
CA ASP A 24 9.00 10.73 0.28
C ASP A 24 10.44 10.32 0.63
N ARG A 25 10.60 9.19 1.33
CA ARG A 25 11.91 8.61 1.69
C ARG A 25 12.43 7.63 0.62
N GLY A 26 11.77 7.56 -0.53
CA GLY A 26 12.12 6.67 -1.64
C GLY A 26 11.72 5.21 -1.43
N VAL A 27 10.92 4.90 -0.41
CA VAL A 27 10.40 3.54 -0.20
C VAL A 27 9.22 3.31 -1.14
N LYS A 28 9.26 2.20 -1.88
CA LYS A 28 8.18 1.78 -2.77
C LYS A 28 7.02 1.23 -1.95
N ALA A 29 6.20 2.11 -1.40
CA ALA A 29 5.06 1.79 -0.56
C ALA A 29 3.73 2.14 -1.26
N ALA A 30 2.65 1.45 -0.87
CA ALA A 30 1.29 1.77 -1.28
C ALA A 30 0.28 1.30 -0.23
N ASN A 31 -0.95 1.80 -0.30
CA ASN A 31 -2.11 1.30 0.45
C ASN A 31 -3.11 0.60 -0.50
N LEU A 32 -3.88 -0.33 0.04
CA LEU A 32 -5.06 -0.94 -0.58
C LEU A 32 -6.23 -0.87 0.42
N ASP A 33 -7.20 0.00 0.13
CA ASP A 33 -8.39 0.21 0.95
C ASP A 33 -9.61 0.51 0.08
N SER A 34 -10.79 0.59 0.70
CA SER A 34 -12.08 0.79 0.03
C SER A 34 -12.26 2.18 -0.59
N THR A 35 -11.39 3.15 -0.30
CA THR A 35 -11.47 4.51 -0.85
C THR A 35 -10.77 4.64 -2.21
N LEU A 36 -10.04 3.61 -2.65
CA LEU A 36 -9.36 3.60 -3.93
C LEU A 36 -10.30 3.37 -5.11
N GLY A 37 -10.16 4.18 -6.16
CA GLY A 37 -10.75 3.91 -7.47
C GLY A 37 -10.16 2.65 -8.13
N ALA A 38 -10.90 2.06 -9.08
CA ALA A 38 -10.55 0.81 -9.74
C ALA A 38 -9.16 0.84 -10.42
N GLU A 39 -8.84 1.94 -11.10
CA GLU A 39 -7.55 2.13 -11.78
C GLU A 39 -6.39 2.08 -10.79
N ARG A 40 -6.49 2.83 -9.68
CA ARG A 40 -5.43 2.89 -8.67
C ARG A 40 -5.27 1.53 -7.97
N ALA A 41 -6.37 0.86 -7.66
CA ALA A 41 -6.33 -0.49 -7.10
C ALA A 41 -5.65 -1.49 -8.06
N ALA A 42 -5.91 -1.39 -9.37
CA ALA A 42 -5.26 -2.22 -10.39
C ALA A 42 -3.75 -1.93 -10.46
N TRP A 43 -3.34 -0.67 -10.41
CA TRP A 43 -1.93 -0.27 -10.36
C TRP A 43 -1.21 -0.85 -9.13
N VAL A 44 -1.82 -0.78 -7.95
CA VAL A 44 -1.26 -1.37 -6.71
C VAL A 44 -1.09 -2.88 -6.87
N LYS A 45 -2.13 -3.58 -7.35
CA LYS A 45 -2.08 -5.03 -7.60
C LYS A 45 -0.96 -5.40 -8.57
N GLN A 46 -0.81 -4.67 -9.67
CA GLN A 46 0.32 -4.89 -10.58
C GLN A 46 1.67 -4.62 -9.91
N GLY A 47 1.77 -3.59 -9.06
CA GLY A 47 2.97 -3.31 -8.27
C GLY A 47 3.38 -4.45 -7.34
N VAL A 48 2.41 -5.16 -6.77
CA VAL A 48 2.61 -6.37 -5.97
C VAL A 48 3.11 -7.53 -6.84
N VAL A 49 2.38 -7.87 -7.91
CA VAL A 49 2.69 -9.01 -8.79
C VAL A 49 4.07 -8.86 -9.43
N SER A 50 4.41 -7.64 -9.86
CA SER A 50 5.72 -7.32 -10.43
C SER A 50 6.85 -7.13 -9.42
N ARG A 51 6.58 -7.35 -8.12
CA ARG A 51 7.56 -7.18 -7.01
C ARG A 51 8.19 -5.78 -6.95
N ARG A 52 7.49 -4.76 -7.47
CA ARG A 52 7.94 -3.36 -7.43
C ARG A 52 7.71 -2.74 -6.05
N LEU A 53 6.65 -3.15 -5.35
CA LEU A 53 6.36 -2.67 -4.00
C LEU A 53 7.19 -3.43 -2.96
N LYS A 54 7.67 -2.69 -1.96
CA LYS A 54 8.36 -3.21 -0.78
C LYS A 54 7.43 -3.29 0.42
N LEU A 55 6.45 -2.39 0.50
CA LEU A 55 5.52 -2.30 1.63
C LEU A 55 4.11 -2.01 1.13
N LEU A 56 3.13 -2.79 1.60
CA LEU A 56 1.72 -2.63 1.27
C LEU A 56 0.90 -2.54 2.55
N TYR A 57 0.25 -1.40 2.75
CA TYR A 57 -0.78 -1.24 3.76
C TYR A 57 -2.11 -1.78 3.24
N VAL A 58 -2.83 -2.55 4.05
CA VAL A 58 -4.14 -3.10 3.68
C VAL A 58 -5.13 -2.78 4.80
N ALA A 59 -6.26 -2.18 4.44
CA ALA A 59 -7.37 -2.04 5.36
C ALA A 59 -8.04 -3.42 5.50
N PRO A 60 -8.23 -3.94 6.73
CA PRO A 60 -9.11 -5.08 6.90
C PRO A 60 -10.49 -4.65 6.38
N GLY A 61 -11.05 -5.42 5.44
CA GLY A 61 -12.43 -5.22 5.03
C GLY A 61 -13.36 -5.29 6.25
N ARG A 62 -14.61 -4.82 6.10
CA ARG A 62 -15.63 -5.19 7.08
C ARG A 62 -15.97 -6.67 6.95
#